data_AF-A0A946XTT1-F1
#
_entry.id   AF-A0A946XTT1-F1
#
_cell.length_a   1.000
_cell.length_b   1.000
_cell.length_c   1.000
_cell.angle_alpha   90.00
_cell.angle_beta   90.00
_cell.angle_gamma   90.00
#
_symmetry.space_group_name_H-M   'P 1'
#
loop_
_entity.id
_entity.type
_entity.pdbx_description
1 polymer ?
#
loop_
_entity_poly.entity_id
_entity_poly.type
_entity_poly.pdbx_seq_one_letter_code
_entity_poly.pdbx_strand_id
1 'polypeptide(L)'
;VRTAREAVTGMLETTHWQRHLGQWRDFLRTVDEHATDSDHSRAAVAAALERVREALKTALAADEDHAWHRFRISVKELRYVTDALGDDDDLVKTCKKLQTLLGDWHDTVVQLNLLDELPGAPVHDRLADIITGRKSDFLSRTRKLLIGHPVFDPEGSAES
;
A
#
# COMPACT_ATOMS: atom_id res chain seq x y z
N VAL A 1 20.63 -6.06 26.07
CA VAL A 1 19.90 -5.76 24.81
C VAL A 1 18.58 -5.14 25.19
N ARG A 2 18.30 -3.89 24.82
CA ARG A 2 17.00 -3.26 25.09
C ARG A 2 15.95 -4.00 24.26
N THR A 3 14.86 -4.44 24.86
CA THR A 3 13.79 -5.11 24.10
C THR A 3 13.13 -4.12 23.13
N ALA A 4 12.52 -4.59 22.04
CA ALA A 4 11.79 -3.72 21.12
C ALA A 4 10.72 -2.88 21.85
N ARG A 5 10.06 -3.48 22.85
CA ARG A 5 9.12 -2.80 23.74
C ARG A 5 9.76 -1.62 24.47
N GLU A 6 10.87 -1.85 25.17
CA GLU A 6 11.58 -0.79 25.91
C GLU A 6 12.10 0.32 24.99
N ALA A 7 12.52 -0.03 23.77
CA ALA A 7 12.95 0.96 22.78
C ALA A 7 11.79 1.86 22.35
N VAL A 8 10.62 1.28 22.05
CA VAL A 8 9.42 2.04 21.67
C VAL A 8 8.90 2.87 22.84
N THR A 9 8.78 2.30 24.05
CA THR A 9 8.31 3.06 25.22
C THR A 9 9.24 4.24 25.53
N GLY A 10 10.56 4.03 25.49
CA GLY A 10 11.52 5.12 25.67
C GLY A 10 11.42 6.18 24.58
N MET A 11 11.16 5.81 23.31
CA MET A 11 10.94 6.74 22.20
C MET A 11 9.70 7.64 22.45
N LEU A 12 8.59 7.07 22.92
CA LEU A 12 7.34 7.79 23.19
C LEU A 12 7.47 8.81 24.32
N GLU A 13 8.40 8.61 25.24
CA GLU A 13 8.69 9.53 26.34
C GLU A 13 9.64 10.67 25.93
N THR A 14 10.24 10.61 24.73
CA THR A 14 11.18 11.63 24.29
C THR A 14 10.50 12.98 24.04
N THR A 15 11.22 14.06 24.35
CA THR A 15 10.80 15.43 24.02
C THR A 15 10.60 15.61 22.51
N HIS A 16 11.36 14.88 21.68
CA HIS A 16 11.20 14.90 20.24
C HIS A 16 9.80 14.42 19.83
N TRP A 17 9.36 13.26 20.35
CA TRP A 17 8.02 12.73 20.08
C TRP A 17 6.92 13.68 20.56
N GLN A 18 7.03 14.19 21.80
CA GLN A 18 6.04 15.11 22.36
C GLN A 18 5.93 16.42 21.58
N ARG A 19 7.07 16.96 21.11
CA ARG A 19 7.10 18.15 20.26
C ARG A 19 6.41 17.89 18.92
N HIS A 20 6.70 16.76 18.29
CA HIS A 20 6.09 16.40 17.01
C HIS A 20 4.56 16.27 17.14
N LEU A 21 4.08 15.65 18.22
CA LEU A 21 2.64 15.55 18.50
C LEU A 21 2.00 16.94 18.74
N GLY A 22 2.71 17.84 19.43
CA GLY A 22 2.29 19.23 19.60
C GLY A 22 2.12 19.97 18.28
N GLN A 23 3.12 19.87 17.38
CA GLN A 23 3.08 20.46 16.03
C GLN A 23 1.89 19.95 15.21
N TRP A 24 1.63 18.64 15.24
CA TRP A 24 0.48 18.06 14.56
C TRP A 24 -0.85 18.59 15.09
N ARG A 25 -0.99 18.72 16.40
CA ARG A 25 -2.22 19.25 17.02
C ARG A 25 -2.42 20.74 16.70
N ASP A 26 -1.35 21.51 16.60
CA ASP A 26 -1.43 22.92 16.19
C ASP A 26 -1.81 23.04 14.72
N PHE A 27 -1.20 22.22 13.85
CA PHE A 27 -1.56 22.15 12.44
C PHE A 27 -3.05 21.80 12.24
N LEU A 28 -3.55 20.76 12.89
CA LEU A 28 -4.96 20.36 12.77
C LEU A 28 -5.94 21.45 13.22
N ARG A 29 -5.54 22.32 14.16
CA ARG A 29 -6.36 23.48 14.58
C ARG A 29 -6.45 24.55 13.49
N THR A 30 -5.47 24.61 12.57
CA THR A 30 -5.41 25.60 11.48
C THR A 30 -5.98 25.09 10.15
N VAL A 31 -6.19 23.78 10.01
CA VAL A 31 -6.65 23.16 8.75
C VAL A 31 -8.13 23.41 8.44
N ASP A 32 -8.94 23.77 9.45
CA ASP A 32 -10.38 24.03 9.30
C ASP A 32 -10.70 25.19 8.32
N GLU A 33 -9.73 26.06 8.03
CA GLU A 33 -9.88 27.19 7.10
C GLU A 33 -9.75 26.80 5.61
N HIS A 34 -9.21 25.61 5.31
CA HIS A 34 -8.93 25.14 3.94
C HIS A 34 -9.72 23.88 3.56
N ALA A 35 -10.51 23.33 4.49
CA ALA A 35 -11.28 22.13 4.26
C ALA A 35 -12.53 22.48 3.43
N THR A 36 -12.65 21.84 2.26
CA THR A 36 -13.79 21.84 1.31
C THR A 36 -13.75 22.80 0.10
N ASP A 37 -12.66 22.75 -0.67
CA ASP A 37 -12.77 23.03 -2.11
C ASP A 37 -12.94 21.72 -2.90
N SER A 38 -14.12 21.55 -3.51
CA SER A 38 -14.46 20.37 -4.31
C SER A 38 -13.52 20.15 -5.51
N ASP A 39 -12.92 21.22 -6.04
CA ASP A 39 -12.03 21.13 -7.19
C ASP A 39 -10.68 20.53 -6.79
N HIS A 40 -10.18 20.91 -5.62
CA HIS A 40 -8.96 20.33 -5.03
C HIS A 40 -9.16 18.85 -4.69
N SER A 41 -10.33 18.46 -4.18
CA SER A 41 -10.68 17.07 -3.90
C SER A 41 -10.66 16.19 -5.17
N ARG A 42 -11.32 16.65 -6.25
CA ARG A 42 -11.30 15.92 -7.53
C ARG A 42 -9.89 15.82 -8.11
N ALA A 43 -9.10 16.90 -8.02
CA ALA A 43 -7.70 16.90 -8.46
C ALA A 43 -6.85 15.89 -7.65
N ALA A 44 -7.10 15.75 -6.35
CA ALA A 44 -6.40 14.78 -5.51
C ALA A 44 -6.70 13.33 -5.90
N VAL A 45 -7.98 13.00 -6.18
CA VAL A 45 -8.39 11.67 -6.67
C VAL A 45 -7.75 11.39 -8.03
N ALA A 46 -7.82 12.34 -8.97
CA ALA A 46 -7.22 12.19 -10.30
C ALA A 46 -5.70 11.95 -10.23
N ALA A 47 -4.99 12.69 -9.38
CA ALA A 47 -3.57 12.50 -9.16
C ALA A 47 -3.25 11.13 -8.52
N ALA A 48 -4.09 10.65 -7.59
CA ALA A 48 -3.92 9.32 -6.98
C ALA A 48 -4.17 8.19 -8.00
N LEU A 49 -5.18 8.34 -8.86
CA LEU A 49 -5.46 7.41 -9.97
C LEU A 49 -4.26 7.31 -10.92
N GLU A 50 -3.67 8.43 -11.31
CA GLU A 50 -2.52 8.44 -12.21
C GLU A 50 -1.30 7.74 -11.59
N ARG A 51 -1.02 8.03 -10.31
CA ARG A 51 0.07 7.34 -9.58
C ARG A 51 -0.13 5.83 -9.54
N VAL A 52 -1.37 5.39 -9.31
CA VAL A 52 -1.73 3.96 -9.30
C VAL A 52 -1.51 3.32 -10.67
N ARG A 53 -1.90 3.99 -11.76
CA ARG A 53 -1.72 3.48 -13.13
C ARG A 53 -0.25 3.33 -13.49
N GLU A 54 0.56 4.35 -13.22
CA GLU A 54 2.00 4.31 -13.49
C GLU A 54 2.73 3.28 -12.62
N ALA A 55 2.35 3.16 -11.34
CA ALA A 55 2.89 2.13 -10.46
C ALA A 55 2.51 0.72 -10.94
N LEU A 56 1.28 0.52 -11.40
CA LEU A 56 0.83 -0.75 -11.95
C LEU A 56 1.60 -1.11 -13.23
N LYS A 57 1.69 -0.19 -14.18
CA LYS A 57 2.46 -0.37 -15.42
C LYS A 57 3.90 -0.77 -15.12
N THR A 58 4.53 -0.09 -14.17
CA THR A 58 5.89 -0.43 -13.70
C THR A 58 5.95 -1.83 -13.08
N ALA A 59 4.98 -2.18 -12.23
CA ALA A 59 4.92 -3.49 -11.58
C ALA A 59 4.72 -4.63 -12.58
N LEU A 60 3.88 -4.44 -13.59
CA LEU A 60 3.66 -5.42 -14.66
C LEU A 60 4.89 -5.58 -15.57
N ALA A 61 5.59 -4.48 -15.86
CA ALA A 61 6.76 -4.51 -16.75
C ALA A 61 8.01 -5.08 -16.09
N ALA A 62 8.30 -4.68 -14.84
CA ALA A 62 9.48 -5.13 -14.11
C ALA A 62 9.28 -6.51 -13.46
N ASP A 63 8.06 -6.78 -12.99
CA ASP A 63 7.71 -7.96 -12.18
C ASP A 63 8.61 -8.19 -10.96
N GLU A 64 9.05 -7.11 -10.33
CA GLU A 64 9.92 -7.13 -9.16
C GLU A 64 9.16 -6.74 -7.87
N ASP A 65 9.59 -7.30 -6.73
CA ASP A 65 8.96 -7.04 -5.43
C ASP A 65 8.87 -5.56 -5.09
N HIS A 66 9.93 -4.80 -5.37
CA HIS A 66 9.95 -3.38 -5.07
C HIS A 66 8.88 -2.61 -5.90
N ALA A 67 8.59 -3.06 -7.13
CA ALA A 67 7.61 -2.43 -8.00
C ALA A 67 6.17 -2.79 -7.57
N TRP A 68 5.92 -4.05 -7.25
CA TRP A 68 4.64 -4.49 -6.67
C TRP A 68 4.35 -3.85 -5.31
N HIS A 69 5.38 -3.63 -4.48
CA HIS A 69 5.23 -2.91 -3.22
C HIS A 69 4.85 -1.44 -3.42
N ARG A 70 5.46 -0.76 -4.41
CA ARG A 70 5.06 0.61 -4.79
C ARG A 70 3.60 0.67 -5.26
N PHE A 71 3.18 -0.28 -6.11
CA PHE A 71 1.78 -0.40 -6.52
C PHE A 71 0.83 -0.58 -5.33
N ARG A 72 1.20 -1.44 -4.36
CA ARG A 72 0.42 -1.61 -3.12
C ARG A 72 0.26 -0.30 -2.35
N ILE A 73 1.32 0.50 -2.21
CA ILE A 73 1.25 1.80 -1.54
C ILE A 73 0.31 2.74 -2.28
N SER A 74 0.43 2.85 -3.61
CA SER A 74 -0.45 3.72 -4.39
C SER A 74 -1.93 3.31 -4.30
N VAL A 75 -2.22 2.00 -4.26
CA VAL A 75 -3.61 1.52 -4.06
C VAL A 75 -4.14 1.87 -2.66
N LYS A 76 -3.26 1.92 -1.64
CA LYS A 76 -3.62 2.43 -0.31
C LYS A 76 -3.95 3.91 -0.33
N GLU A 77 -3.12 4.70 -0.97
CA GLU A 77 -3.32 6.14 -1.10
C GLU A 77 -4.62 6.46 -1.86
N LEU A 78 -4.85 5.82 -3.01
CA LEU A 78 -6.08 5.99 -3.78
C LEU A 78 -7.31 5.68 -2.92
N ARG A 79 -7.31 4.53 -2.22
CA ARG A 79 -8.42 4.21 -1.31
C ARG A 79 -8.62 5.30 -0.27
N TYR A 80 -7.58 5.76 0.41
CA TYR A 80 -7.74 6.73 1.49
C TYR A 80 -8.27 8.07 0.99
N VAL A 81 -7.82 8.53 -0.18
CA VAL A 81 -8.34 9.75 -0.79
C VAL A 81 -9.79 9.57 -1.21
N THR A 82 -10.13 8.49 -1.92
CA THR A 82 -11.52 8.24 -2.37
C THR A 82 -12.49 7.99 -1.21
N ASP A 83 -12.09 7.21 -0.19
CA ASP A 83 -12.89 6.88 1.00
C ASP A 83 -13.12 8.13 1.87
N ALA A 84 -12.14 9.04 1.95
CA ALA A 84 -12.30 10.31 2.69
C ALA A 84 -13.24 11.31 2.00
N LEU A 85 -13.34 11.26 0.67
CA LEU A 85 -14.18 12.15 -0.12
C LEU A 85 -15.59 11.60 -0.37
N GLY A 86 -15.78 10.27 -0.28
CA GLY A 86 -17.06 9.61 -0.51
C GLY A 86 -17.47 9.57 -1.98
N ASP A 87 -16.51 9.68 -2.90
CA ASP A 87 -16.75 9.93 -4.32
C ASP A 87 -17.12 8.67 -5.13
N ASP A 88 -16.62 7.48 -4.75
CA ASP A 88 -16.78 6.24 -5.54
C ASP A 88 -16.67 4.96 -4.69
N ASP A 89 -17.82 4.44 -4.27
CA ASP A 89 -17.92 3.22 -3.45
C ASP A 89 -17.39 1.97 -4.14
N ASP A 90 -17.53 1.87 -5.47
CA ASP A 90 -17.13 0.68 -6.21
C ASP A 90 -15.62 0.66 -6.42
N LEU A 91 -15.01 1.82 -6.69
CA LEU A 91 -13.56 1.98 -6.66
C LEU A 91 -12.98 1.65 -5.28
N VAL A 92 -13.61 2.12 -4.20
CA VAL A 92 -13.18 1.80 -2.83
C VAL A 92 -13.26 0.30 -2.55
N LYS A 93 -14.33 -0.38 -2.97
CA LYS A 93 -14.47 -1.84 -2.84
C LYS A 93 -13.37 -2.58 -3.61
N THR A 94 -13.07 -2.16 -4.85
CA THR A 94 -11.98 -2.76 -5.63
C THR A 94 -10.62 -2.53 -4.96
N CYS A 95 -10.34 -1.31 -4.50
CA CYS A 95 -9.10 -1.02 -3.77
C CYS A 95 -8.97 -1.85 -2.50
N LYS A 96 -10.07 -2.08 -1.74
CA LYS A 96 -10.07 -2.98 -0.57
C LYS A 96 -9.70 -4.42 -0.96
N LYS A 97 -10.26 -4.96 -2.05
CA LYS A 97 -9.91 -6.30 -2.56
C LYS A 97 -8.43 -6.39 -2.97
N LEU A 98 -7.93 -5.39 -3.70
CA LEU A 98 -6.52 -5.31 -4.09
C LEU A 98 -5.61 -5.20 -2.87
N GLN A 99 -5.96 -4.40 -1.86
CA GLN A 99 -5.18 -4.26 -0.63
C GLN A 99 -5.08 -5.58 0.13
N THR A 100 -6.14 -6.39 0.18
CA THR A 100 -6.07 -7.73 0.78
C THR A 100 -5.07 -8.60 0.02
N LEU A 101 -5.23 -8.75 -1.30
CA LEU A 101 -4.33 -9.59 -2.11
C LEU A 101 -2.87 -9.14 -2.06
N LEU A 102 -2.63 -7.83 -2.20
CA LEU A 102 -1.30 -7.24 -2.14
C LEU A 102 -0.72 -7.24 -0.72
N GLY A 103 -1.57 -7.18 0.31
CA GLY A 103 -1.19 -7.36 1.70
C GLY A 103 -0.67 -8.78 1.93
N ASP A 104 -1.46 -9.78 1.57
CA ASP A 104 -1.09 -11.19 1.70
C ASP A 104 0.17 -11.51 0.87
N TRP A 105 0.28 -10.95 -0.34
CA TRP A 105 1.51 -11.03 -1.13
C TRP A 105 2.71 -10.40 -0.41
N HIS A 106 2.57 -9.19 0.12
CA HIS A 106 3.69 -8.51 0.80
C HIS A 106 4.13 -9.26 2.06
N ASP A 107 3.19 -9.88 2.78
CA ASP A 107 3.51 -10.74 3.92
C ASP A 107 4.39 -11.92 3.50
N THR A 108 4.20 -12.49 2.31
CA THR A 108 5.11 -13.52 1.79
C THR A 108 6.52 -13.00 1.51
N VAL A 109 6.66 -11.77 1.00
CA VAL A 109 7.98 -11.12 0.82
C VAL A 109 8.67 -10.92 2.17
N VAL A 110 7.93 -10.42 3.18
CA VAL A 110 8.46 -10.26 4.54
C VAL A 110 8.84 -11.62 5.16
N GLN A 111 8.02 -12.66 4.97
CA GLN A 111 8.31 -14.01 5.45
C GLN A 111 9.59 -14.58 4.84
N LEU A 112 9.84 -14.38 3.54
CA LEU A 112 11.08 -14.79 2.88
C LEU A 112 12.29 -14.06 3.46
N ASN A 113 12.20 -12.73 3.62
CA ASN A 113 13.29 -11.95 4.23
C ASN A 113 13.58 -12.38 5.67
N LEU A 114 12.54 -12.63 6.47
CA LEU A 114 12.70 -13.13 7.84
C LEU A 114 13.31 -14.53 7.86
N LEU A 115 12.96 -15.40 6.90
CA LEU A 115 13.54 -16.73 6.79
C LEU A 115 15.04 -16.66 6.47
N ASP A 116 15.45 -15.73 5.60
CA ASP A 116 16.86 -15.49 5.25
C ASP A 116 17.68 -14.94 6.42
N GLU A 117 17.06 -14.18 7.33
CA GLU A 117 17.71 -13.67 8.55
C GLU A 117 17.89 -14.75 9.63
N LEU A 118 17.14 -15.85 9.57
CA LEU A 118 17.21 -16.93 10.55
C LEU A 118 18.40 -17.86 10.27
N PRO A 119 18.98 -18.50 11.31
CA PRO A 119 19.97 -19.54 11.10
C PRO A 119 19.41 -20.69 10.26
N GLY A 120 20.17 -21.16 9.27
CA GLY A 120 19.78 -22.25 8.39
C GLY A 120 19.31 -23.49 9.16
N ALA A 121 18.13 -24.00 8.81
CA ALA A 121 17.53 -25.20 9.38
C ALA A 121 17.08 -26.17 8.27
N PRO A 122 16.97 -27.49 8.53
CA PRO A 122 16.55 -28.47 7.51
C PRO A 122 15.17 -28.21 6.87
N VAL A 123 14.36 -27.35 7.48
CA VAL A 123 13.02 -26.97 7.01
C VAL A 123 13.03 -25.71 6.14
N HIS A 124 14.14 -24.96 6.07
CA HIS A 124 14.21 -23.68 5.36
C HIS A 124 13.79 -23.80 3.90
N ASP A 125 14.41 -24.70 3.13
CA ASP A 125 14.12 -24.85 1.70
C ASP A 125 12.64 -25.15 1.45
N ARG A 126 12.07 -26.06 2.26
CA ARG A 126 10.65 -26.39 2.18
C ARG A 126 9.75 -25.20 2.50
N LEU A 127 10.10 -24.38 3.49
CA LEU A 127 9.32 -23.17 3.80
C LEU A 127 9.45 -22.12 2.70
N ALA A 128 10.66 -21.91 2.17
CA ALA A 128 10.92 -20.99 1.08
C ALA A 128 10.08 -21.36 -0.17
N ASP A 129 10.02 -22.64 -0.51
CA ASP A 129 9.20 -23.15 -1.62
C ASP A 129 7.71 -22.86 -1.41
N ILE A 130 7.18 -23.16 -0.21
CA ILE A 130 5.76 -22.91 0.12
C ILE A 130 5.44 -21.42 0.05
N ILE A 131 6.29 -20.56 0.62
CA ILE A 131 6.08 -19.12 0.65
C ILE A 131 6.16 -18.54 -0.78
N THR A 132 7.12 -18.98 -1.58
CA THR A 132 7.28 -18.59 -2.99
C THR A 132 6.08 -19.01 -3.85
N GLY A 133 5.53 -20.21 -3.61
CA GLY A 133 4.30 -20.66 -4.24
C GLY A 133 3.10 -19.74 -3.93
N ARG A 134 2.92 -19.39 -2.64
CA ARG A 134 1.86 -18.45 -2.21
C ARG A 134 2.06 -17.05 -2.78
N LYS A 135 3.28 -16.54 -2.78
CA LYS A 135 3.65 -15.25 -3.39
C LYS A 135 3.18 -15.18 -4.85
N SER A 136 3.47 -16.24 -5.60
CA SER A 136 3.09 -16.36 -7.01
C SER A 136 1.57 -16.45 -7.21
N ASP A 137 0.86 -17.19 -6.36
CA ASP A 137 -0.61 -17.27 -6.39
C ASP A 137 -1.27 -15.90 -6.15
N PHE A 138 -0.82 -15.15 -5.13
CA PHE A 138 -1.38 -13.83 -4.84
C PHE A 138 -1.17 -12.84 -5.99
N LEU A 139 -0.01 -12.84 -6.64
CA LEU A 139 0.19 -12.01 -7.84
C LEU A 139 -0.66 -12.48 -9.03
N SER A 140 -0.82 -13.79 -9.23
CA SER A 140 -1.71 -14.33 -10.27
C SER A 140 -3.16 -13.87 -10.07
N ARG A 141 -3.65 -13.94 -8.83
CA ARG A 141 -5.01 -13.47 -8.46
C ARG A 141 -5.14 -11.96 -8.58
N THR A 142 -4.10 -11.21 -8.22
CA THR A 142 -4.04 -9.75 -8.41
C THR A 142 -4.17 -9.42 -9.90
N ARG A 143 -3.36 -10.02 -10.76
CA ARG A 143 -3.45 -9.83 -12.22
C ARG A 143 -4.84 -10.14 -12.76
N LYS A 144 -5.43 -11.27 -12.35
CA LYS A 144 -6.81 -11.64 -12.74
C LYS A 144 -7.85 -10.61 -12.33
N LEU A 145 -7.69 -9.96 -11.18
CA LEU A 145 -8.60 -8.91 -10.72
C LEU A 145 -8.46 -7.61 -11.52
N LEU A 146 -7.29 -7.35 -12.10
CA LEU A 146 -6.99 -6.13 -12.85
C LEU A 146 -7.46 -6.21 -14.32
N ILE A 147 -7.50 -7.41 -14.89
CA ILE A 147 -7.93 -7.62 -16.29
C ILE A 147 -9.34 -7.06 -16.52
N GLY A 148 -9.48 -6.17 -17.50
CA GLY A 148 -10.76 -5.58 -17.89
C GLY A 148 -11.33 -4.59 -16.88
N HIS A 149 -10.58 -4.20 -15.84
CA HIS A 149 -11.06 -3.21 -14.89
C HIS A 149 -10.83 -1.79 -15.42
N PRO A 150 -11.87 -0.94 -15.57
CA PRO A 150 -11.77 0.35 -16.27
C PRO A 150 -10.72 1.31 -15.73
N VAL A 151 -10.44 1.24 -14.42
CA VAL A 151 -9.40 2.06 -13.77
C VAL A 151 -8.00 1.46 -13.87
N PHE A 152 -7.89 0.13 -13.84
CA PHE A 152 -6.63 -0.59 -13.64
C PHE A 152 -6.19 -1.39 -14.88
N ASP A 153 -6.93 -1.30 -15.97
CA ASP A 153 -6.54 -1.92 -17.23
C ASP A 153 -5.48 -1.06 -17.93
N PRO A 154 -4.24 -1.54 -18.08
CA PRO A 154 -3.19 -0.79 -18.76
C PRO A 154 -3.44 -0.66 -20.28
N GLU A 155 -4.32 -1.49 -20.87
CA GLU A 155 -4.71 -1.45 -22.28
C GLU A 155 -6.03 -0.70 -22.51
N GLY A 156 -6.69 -0.26 -21.42
CA GLY A 156 -7.86 0.60 -21.41
C GLY A 156 -7.55 2.01 -21.93
N SER A 157 -7.25 2.07 -23.22
CA SER A 157 -7.18 3.30 -23.99
C SER A 157 -8.52 4.01 -23.91
N ALA A 158 -8.45 5.29 -23.56
CA ALA A 158 -9.39 6.35 -23.91
C ALA A 158 -10.42 5.96 -24.99
N GLU A 159 -11.60 5.52 -24.59
CA GLU A 159 -12.79 5.60 -25.43
C GLU A 159 -14.00 6.07 -24.60
N SER A 160 -14.40 7.30 -24.92
CA SER A 160 -15.65 8.05 -24.59
C SER A 160 -15.75 8.75 -23.24
#